data_AF-A0A1F8P381-F1
#
_entry.id   AF-A0A1F8P381-F1
#
_cell.length_a   1.000
_cell.length_b   1.000
_cell.length_c   1.000
_cell.angle_alpha   90.00
_cell.angle_beta   90.00
_cell.angle_gamma   90.00
#
_symmetry.space_group_name_H-M   'P 1'
#
loop_
_entity.id
_entity.type
_entity.pdbx_description
1 polymer ?
#
loop_
_entity_poly.entity_id
_entity_poly.type
_entity_poly.pdbx_seq_one_letter_code
_entity_poly.pdbx_strand_id
1 'polypeptide(L)'
;MLWDTMMDYLKSWFSYPGLEWYLILVSIGLAIAFAVIWLLGFQPQINKKQGLYLVAIVGALLTVLATTFVQIPLQQYTGEAIESAWSMDTIVDWLLLAAVPSILISGLVQEGAKMIPMVFWWQRSGRKLNPKTGLIIGAMAGAGFGVFEAIWVHNQIFMSGWTWQAINYSGIEALIPFWDRFWAVAMHIAVSAIAGYGLAKGKGWQFYLLAAVLHSLVSYFILPFRKGLLTSTQIEIIMAAAAALIMLAALWLRWRKDKETAAEPTEAVEPGGTDVPTGTGV
;
A
#
# COMPACT_ATOMS: atom_id res chain seq x y z
N MET A 1 27.33 12.15 -0.73
CA MET A 1 26.73 11.37 -1.83
C MET A 1 25.44 10.68 -1.39
N LEU A 2 25.45 9.54 -0.67
CA LEU A 2 24.18 8.87 -0.27
C LEU A 2 23.24 9.76 0.56
N TRP A 3 23.79 10.49 1.53
CA TRP A 3 23.00 11.43 2.35
C TRP A 3 22.30 12.50 1.50
N ASP A 4 23.01 13.07 0.53
CA ASP A 4 22.46 14.10 -0.36
C ASP A 4 21.32 13.52 -1.21
N THR A 5 21.50 12.32 -1.77
CA THR A 5 20.45 11.58 -2.48
C THR A 5 19.21 11.35 -1.62
N MET A 6 19.38 10.90 -0.37
CA MET A 6 18.25 10.69 0.55
C MET A 6 17.53 12.01 0.85
N MET A 7 18.27 13.07 1.18
CA MET A 7 17.68 14.35 1.53
C MET A 7 17.00 15.02 0.34
N ASP A 8 17.56 14.90 -0.86
CA ASP A 8 16.97 15.45 -2.08
C ASP A 8 15.74 14.66 -2.51
N TYR A 9 15.77 13.32 -2.37
CA TYR A 9 14.57 12.50 -2.52
C TYR A 9 13.48 12.95 -1.56
N LEU A 10 13.77 13.09 -0.26
CA LEU A 10 12.80 13.54 0.74
C LEU A 10 12.22 14.92 0.39
N LYS A 11 13.07 15.90 0.03
CA LYS A 11 12.64 17.24 -0.38
C LYS A 11 11.72 17.20 -1.59
N SER A 12 11.95 16.29 -2.53
CA SER A 12 11.14 16.18 -3.75
C SER A 12 9.66 15.87 -3.49
N TRP A 13 9.32 15.29 -2.32
CA TRP A 13 7.94 15.04 -1.90
C TRP A 13 7.18 16.32 -1.51
N PHE A 14 7.91 17.40 -1.17
CA PHE A 14 7.35 18.60 -0.56
C PHE A 14 7.69 19.89 -1.31
N SER A 15 8.64 19.85 -2.25
CA SER A 15 9.14 21.03 -2.97
C SER A 15 8.93 20.89 -4.48
N TYR A 16 8.12 21.77 -5.04
CA TYR A 16 7.76 21.80 -6.46
C TYR A 16 8.08 23.18 -7.06
N PRO A 17 9.37 23.53 -7.22
CA PRO A 17 9.77 24.86 -7.69
C PRO A 17 9.22 25.12 -9.09
N GLY A 18 8.64 26.31 -9.29
CA GLY A 18 8.06 26.73 -10.57
C GLY A 18 6.66 26.18 -10.87
N LEU A 19 6.12 25.30 -10.02
CA LEU A 19 4.75 24.80 -10.18
C LEU A 19 3.75 25.79 -9.54
N GLU A 20 2.70 26.13 -10.27
CA GLU A 20 1.65 27.01 -9.76
C GLU A 20 0.83 26.34 -8.65
N TRP A 21 0.47 27.09 -7.60
CA TRP A 21 -0.25 26.57 -6.44
C TRP A 21 -1.58 25.88 -6.78
N TYR A 22 -2.29 26.37 -7.80
CA TYR A 22 -3.55 25.73 -8.20
C TYR A 22 -3.33 24.33 -8.78
N LEU A 23 -2.21 24.06 -9.47
CA LEU A 23 -1.89 22.73 -9.99
C LEU A 23 -1.57 21.76 -8.86
N ILE A 24 -0.93 22.22 -7.78
CA ILE A 24 -0.73 21.43 -6.56
C ILE A 24 -2.09 21.05 -5.94
N LEU A 25 -3.03 22.00 -5.88
CA LEU A 25 -4.39 21.70 -5.38
C LEU A 25 -5.14 20.72 -6.28
N VAL A 26 -4.99 20.83 -7.61
CA VAL A 26 -5.54 19.86 -8.57
C VAL A 26 -4.95 18.47 -8.36
N SER A 27 -3.62 18.38 -8.19
CA SER A 27 -2.92 17.14 -7.88
C SER A 27 -3.47 16.45 -6.63
N ILE A 28 -3.65 17.22 -5.53
CA ILE A 28 -4.26 16.75 -4.27
C ILE A 28 -5.70 16.29 -4.50
N GLY A 29 -6.52 17.11 -5.15
CA GLY A 29 -7.92 16.80 -5.43
C GLY A 29 -8.07 15.51 -6.24
N LEU A 30 -7.25 15.33 -7.27
CA LEU A 30 -7.26 14.16 -8.14
C LEU A 30 -6.86 12.89 -7.39
N ALA A 31 -5.76 12.94 -6.62
CA ALA A 31 -5.29 11.80 -5.84
C ALA A 31 -6.31 11.36 -4.77
N ILE A 32 -6.94 12.32 -4.08
CA ILE A 32 -8.01 12.03 -3.11
C ILE A 32 -9.21 11.39 -3.82
N ALA A 33 -9.63 11.94 -4.97
CA ALA A 33 -10.74 11.39 -5.74
C ALA A 33 -10.48 9.92 -6.14
N PHE A 34 -9.26 9.61 -6.61
CA PHE A 34 -8.84 8.25 -6.94
C PHE A 34 -8.98 7.31 -5.74
N ALA A 35 -8.47 7.70 -4.57
CA ALA A 35 -8.57 6.88 -3.37
C ALA A 35 -10.00 6.69 -2.90
N VAL A 36 -10.85 7.73 -2.98
CA VAL A 36 -12.27 7.63 -2.60
C VAL A 36 -12.98 6.60 -3.48
N ILE A 37 -12.80 6.65 -4.80
CA ILE A 37 -13.42 5.69 -5.74
C ILE A 37 -13.13 4.24 -5.31
N TRP A 38 -11.89 3.94 -4.98
CA TRP A 38 -11.48 2.59 -4.58
C TRP A 38 -11.93 2.22 -3.16
N LEU A 39 -11.88 3.17 -2.22
CA LEU A 39 -12.33 2.94 -0.83
C LEU A 39 -13.84 2.72 -0.72
N LEU A 40 -14.66 3.23 -1.65
CA LEU A 40 -16.10 2.97 -1.68
C LEU A 40 -16.43 1.47 -1.67
N GLY A 41 -15.61 0.64 -2.33
CA GLY A 41 -15.77 -0.81 -2.34
C GLY A 41 -15.61 -1.46 -0.96
N PHE A 42 -14.86 -0.84 -0.05
CA PHE A 42 -14.65 -1.34 1.31
C PHE A 42 -15.72 -0.85 2.30
N GLN A 43 -16.43 0.23 1.96
CA GLN A 43 -17.37 0.96 2.81
C GLN A 43 -16.78 1.21 4.22
N PRO A 44 -15.63 1.90 4.32
CA PRO A 44 -15.07 2.23 5.63
C PRO A 44 -16.08 3.09 6.39
N GLN A 45 -16.37 2.71 7.63
CA GLN A 45 -17.26 3.49 8.50
C GLN A 45 -16.50 4.69 9.10
N ILE A 46 -15.96 5.55 8.23
CA ILE A 46 -14.97 6.57 8.61
C ILE A 46 -15.54 7.54 9.65
N ASN A 47 -16.82 7.92 9.51
CA ASN A 47 -17.52 8.81 10.46
C ASN A 47 -17.62 8.23 11.87
N LYS A 48 -17.51 6.90 12.03
CA LYS A 48 -17.58 6.22 13.34
C LYS A 48 -16.21 5.97 13.96
N LYS A 49 -15.14 6.06 13.17
CA LYS A 49 -13.77 5.69 13.59
C LYS A 49 -12.76 6.69 13.04
N GLN A 50 -12.72 7.88 13.62
CA GLN A 50 -11.80 8.96 13.23
C GLN A 50 -10.32 8.54 13.22
N GLY A 51 -9.93 7.57 14.05
CA GLY A 51 -8.58 7.01 14.04
C GLY A 51 -8.14 6.44 12.68
N LEU A 52 -9.06 6.07 11.79
CA LEU A 52 -8.72 5.60 10.45
C LEU A 52 -8.00 6.67 9.61
N TYR A 53 -8.32 7.95 9.80
CA TYR A 53 -7.58 9.05 9.16
C TYR A 53 -6.14 9.12 9.66
N LEU A 54 -5.93 8.91 10.97
CA LEU A 54 -4.60 8.88 11.55
C LEU A 54 -3.77 7.72 10.98
N VAL A 55 -4.39 6.54 10.78
CA VAL A 55 -3.73 5.40 10.13
C VAL A 55 -3.26 5.77 8.71
N ALA A 56 -4.10 6.46 7.94
CA ALA A 56 -3.72 6.90 6.59
C ALA A 56 -2.56 7.91 6.62
N ILE A 57 -2.65 8.96 7.44
CA ILE A 57 -1.62 10.01 7.54
C ILE A 57 -0.29 9.43 8.02
N VAL A 58 -0.31 8.65 9.11
CA VAL A 58 0.90 8.04 9.67
C VAL A 58 1.49 7.02 8.70
N GLY A 59 0.64 6.21 8.05
CA GLY A 59 1.08 5.26 7.02
C GLY A 59 1.81 5.93 5.86
N ALA A 60 1.27 7.06 5.35
CA ALA A 60 1.91 7.83 4.29
C ALA A 60 3.29 8.35 4.70
N LEU A 61 3.37 9.04 5.84
CA LEU A 61 4.61 9.65 6.32
C LEU A 61 5.69 8.61 6.64
N LEU A 62 5.32 7.52 7.33
CA LEU A 62 6.26 6.45 7.64
C LEU A 62 6.77 5.77 6.38
N THR A 63 5.94 5.61 5.35
CA THR A 63 6.37 4.99 4.09
C THR A 63 7.36 5.88 3.35
N VAL A 64 7.14 7.19 3.28
CA VAL A 64 8.12 8.12 2.68
C VAL A 64 9.44 8.12 3.44
N LEU A 65 9.39 8.14 4.79
CA LEU A 65 10.59 8.05 5.61
C LEU A 65 11.31 6.71 5.41
N ALA A 66 10.59 5.60 5.35
CA ALA A 66 11.16 4.29 5.12
C ALA A 66 11.75 4.16 3.71
N THR A 67 11.09 4.67 2.68
CA THR A 67 11.65 4.71 1.33
C THR A 67 12.94 5.53 1.31
N THR A 68 12.93 6.71 1.95
CA THR A 68 14.08 7.60 1.99
C THR A 68 15.27 7.01 2.73
N PHE A 69 15.06 6.57 3.97
CA PHE A 69 16.15 6.26 4.90
C PHE A 69 16.45 4.78 5.06
N VAL A 70 15.63 3.90 4.47
CA VAL A 70 15.83 2.45 4.51
C VAL A 70 15.92 1.88 3.10
N GLN A 71 14.91 2.13 2.25
CA GLN A 71 14.87 1.54 0.92
C GLN A 71 16.00 2.03 0.02
N ILE A 72 16.21 3.35 -0.10
CA ILE A 72 17.25 3.92 -0.96
C ILE A 72 18.65 3.41 -0.57
N PRO A 73 19.09 3.48 0.70
CA PRO A 73 20.37 2.91 1.12
C PRO A 73 20.50 1.43 0.79
N LEU A 74 19.48 0.62 1.11
CA LEU A 74 19.51 -0.81 0.84
C LEU A 74 19.61 -1.11 -0.66
N GLN A 75 18.86 -0.39 -1.49
CA GLN A 75 18.93 -0.53 -2.95
C GLN A 75 20.28 -0.10 -3.52
N GLN A 76 20.87 0.99 -2.99
CA GLN A 76 22.21 1.43 -3.40
C GLN A 76 23.27 0.39 -3.06
N TYR A 77 23.33 -0.08 -1.80
CA TYR A 77 24.30 -1.11 -1.41
C TYR A 77 24.09 -2.44 -2.14
N THR A 78 22.84 -2.77 -2.47
CA THR A 78 22.53 -3.94 -3.30
C THR A 78 23.05 -3.77 -4.72
N GLY A 79 22.90 -2.57 -5.30
CA GLY A 79 23.48 -2.23 -6.61
C GLY A 79 25.00 -2.35 -6.61
N GLU A 80 25.67 -1.74 -5.63
CA GLU A 80 27.13 -1.82 -5.46
C GLU A 80 27.61 -3.27 -5.30
N ALA A 81 26.88 -4.10 -4.54
CA ALA A 81 27.19 -5.51 -4.38
C ALA A 81 27.06 -6.28 -5.72
N ILE A 82 26.03 -6.00 -6.51
CA ILE A 82 25.84 -6.63 -7.83
C ILE A 82 26.93 -6.16 -8.82
N GLU A 83 27.26 -4.88 -8.83
CA GLU A 83 28.33 -4.29 -9.66
C GLU A 83 29.72 -4.83 -9.30
N SER A 84 29.94 -5.22 -8.04
CA SER A 84 31.19 -5.90 -7.65
C SER A 84 31.29 -7.34 -8.15
N ALA A 85 30.15 -7.99 -8.46
CA ALA A 85 30.08 -9.37 -8.93
C ALA A 85 30.04 -9.49 -10.46
N TRP A 86 29.45 -8.53 -11.16
CA TRP A 86 29.19 -8.58 -12.60
C TRP A 86 29.58 -7.29 -13.31
N SER A 87 30.01 -7.40 -14.58
CA SER A 87 30.25 -6.23 -15.43
C SER A 87 28.94 -5.50 -15.74
N MET A 88 29.03 -4.21 -16.07
CA MET A 88 27.87 -3.43 -16.46
C MET A 88 27.13 -4.04 -17.66
N ASP A 89 27.85 -4.55 -18.65
CA ASP A 89 27.27 -5.25 -19.80
C ASP A 89 26.43 -6.47 -19.36
N THR A 90 26.96 -7.26 -18.42
CA THR A 90 26.25 -8.40 -17.86
C THR A 90 24.99 -7.95 -17.11
N ILE A 91 25.06 -6.89 -16.32
CA ILE A 91 23.91 -6.35 -15.57
C ILE A 91 22.82 -5.88 -16.52
N VAL A 92 23.16 -5.21 -17.62
CA VAL A 92 22.21 -4.74 -18.63
C VAL A 92 21.57 -5.93 -19.36
N ASP A 93 22.38 -6.90 -19.80
CA ASP A 93 21.88 -8.10 -20.47
C ASP A 93 20.94 -8.90 -19.57
N TRP A 94 21.28 -8.99 -18.29
CA TRP A 94 20.55 -9.72 -17.26
C TRP A 94 19.63 -8.83 -16.42
N LEU A 95 19.25 -7.64 -16.91
CA LEU A 95 18.49 -6.63 -16.16
C LEU A 95 17.26 -7.20 -15.44
N LEU A 96 16.52 -8.10 -16.10
CA LEU A 96 15.33 -8.73 -15.55
C LEU A 96 15.65 -9.55 -14.29
N LEU A 97 16.82 -10.18 -14.21
CA LEU A 97 17.27 -10.91 -13.02
C LEU A 97 17.99 -9.98 -12.03
N ALA A 98 18.92 -9.15 -12.51
CA ALA A 98 19.76 -8.31 -11.69
C ALA A 98 18.96 -7.28 -10.87
N ALA A 99 17.82 -6.82 -11.37
CA ALA A 99 16.97 -5.86 -10.65
C ALA A 99 16.00 -6.51 -9.63
N VAL A 100 15.87 -7.85 -9.60
CA VAL A 100 14.94 -8.54 -8.67
C VAL A 100 15.19 -8.16 -7.20
N PRO A 101 16.44 -8.16 -6.68
CA PRO A 101 16.69 -7.80 -5.29
C PRO A 101 16.21 -6.38 -4.95
N SER A 102 16.51 -5.41 -5.81
CA SER A 102 16.09 -4.01 -5.63
C SER A 102 14.57 -3.86 -5.64
N ILE A 103 13.87 -4.58 -6.51
CA ILE A 103 12.40 -4.58 -6.57
C ILE A 103 11.79 -5.21 -5.30
N LEU A 104 12.35 -6.33 -4.82
CA LEU A 104 11.90 -6.98 -3.59
C LEU A 104 12.10 -6.09 -2.35
N ILE A 105 13.24 -5.38 -2.27
CA ILE A 105 13.52 -4.42 -1.21
C ILE A 105 12.43 -3.34 -1.17
N SER A 106 11.98 -2.85 -2.34
CA SER A 106 10.89 -1.87 -2.42
C SER A 106 9.60 -2.37 -1.79
N GLY A 107 9.13 -3.55 -2.19
CA GLY A 107 7.89 -4.12 -1.65
C GLY A 107 7.98 -4.41 -0.15
N LEU A 108 9.11 -4.97 0.31
CA LEU A 108 9.32 -5.27 1.73
C LEU A 108 9.30 -4.00 2.59
N VAL A 109 10.08 -2.99 2.21
CA VAL A 109 10.20 -1.76 3.01
C VAL A 109 8.89 -0.99 3.01
N GLN A 110 8.23 -0.82 1.86
CA GLN A 110 7.01 -0.03 1.77
C GLN A 110 5.82 -0.69 2.46
N GLU A 111 5.58 -1.99 2.25
CA GLU A 111 4.50 -2.68 2.96
C GLU A 111 4.77 -2.79 4.46
N GLY A 112 6.05 -2.95 4.85
CA GLY A 112 6.46 -2.97 6.25
C GLY A 112 6.17 -1.65 6.96
N ALA A 113 6.47 -0.52 6.31
CA ALA A 113 6.17 0.80 6.85
C ALA A 113 4.67 1.05 7.00
N LYS A 114 3.87 0.70 5.99
CA LYS A 114 2.41 0.81 6.03
C LYS A 114 1.79 -0.03 7.15
N MET A 115 2.36 -1.19 7.45
CA MET A 115 1.89 -2.08 8.52
C MET A 115 2.03 -1.49 9.94
N ILE A 116 2.97 -0.58 10.19
CA ILE A 116 3.26 -0.05 11.53
C ILE A 116 2.00 0.49 12.23
N PRO A 117 1.22 1.43 11.66
CA PRO A 117 -0.01 1.90 12.29
C PRO A 117 -1.07 0.79 12.45
N MET A 118 -1.08 -0.23 11.58
CA MET A 118 -2.00 -1.38 11.71
C MET A 118 -1.63 -2.25 12.92
N VAL A 119 -0.33 -2.55 13.09
CA VAL A 119 0.22 -3.33 14.21
C VAL A 119 -0.03 -2.60 15.52
N PHE A 120 0.20 -1.29 15.55
CA PHE A 120 -0.10 -0.47 16.72
C PHE A 120 -1.58 -0.53 17.10
N TRP A 121 -2.49 -0.39 16.13
CA TRP A 121 -3.93 -0.51 16.37
C TRP A 121 -4.29 -1.90 16.91
N TRP A 122 -3.76 -2.96 16.30
CA TRP A 122 -3.96 -4.34 16.71
C TRP A 122 -3.49 -4.59 18.14
N GLN A 123 -2.30 -4.10 18.52
CA GLN A 123 -1.78 -4.17 19.88
C GLN A 123 -2.67 -3.43 20.88
N ARG A 124 -3.06 -2.18 20.56
CA ARG A 124 -3.99 -1.37 21.38
C ARG A 124 -5.36 -2.04 21.56
N SER A 125 -5.78 -2.87 20.62
CA SER A 125 -7.03 -3.63 20.67
C SER A 125 -6.89 -4.99 21.39
N GLY A 126 -5.85 -5.16 22.21
CA GLY A 126 -5.59 -6.42 22.92
C GLY A 126 -5.29 -7.59 21.99
N ARG A 127 -4.72 -7.31 20.81
CA ARG A 127 -4.44 -8.28 19.73
C ARG A 127 -5.69 -9.00 19.19
N LYS A 128 -6.88 -8.45 19.43
CA LYS A 128 -8.16 -8.95 18.94
C LYS A 128 -8.76 -7.95 17.96
N LEU A 129 -8.73 -8.29 16.67
CA LEU A 129 -9.39 -7.52 15.63
C LEU A 129 -10.26 -8.46 14.80
N ASN A 130 -11.49 -8.04 14.52
CA ASN A 130 -12.27 -8.71 13.50
C ASN A 130 -11.54 -8.57 12.14
N PRO A 131 -11.42 -9.65 11.33
CA PRO A 131 -10.70 -9.63 10.06
C PRO A 131 -11.15 -8.53 9.09
N LYS A 132 -12.45 -8.24 9.02
CA LYS A 132 -13.00 -7.16 8.18
C LYS A 132 -12.59 -5.78 8.68
N THR A 133 -12.41 -5.62 10.00
CA THR A 133 -11.88 -4.38 10.57
C THR A 133 -10.39 -4.24 10.27
N GLY A 134 -9.60 -5.31 10.42
CA GLY A 134 -8.18 -5.32 10.02
C GLY A 134 -7.98 -4.96 8.55
N LEU A 135 -8.84 -5.50 7.69
CA LEU A 135 -8.87 -5.21 6.26
C LEU A 135 -9.14 -3.72 5.96
N ILE A 136 -10.11 -3.09 6.65
CA ILE A 136 -10.38 -1.65 6.51
C ILE A 136 -9.21 -0.80 7.02
N ILE A 137 -8.61 -1.15 8.16
CA ILE A 137 -7.43 -0.45 8.70
C ILE A 137 -6.29 -0.51 7.68
N GLY A 138 -6.07 -1.69 7.09
CA GLY A 138 -5.07 -1.88 6.05
C GLY A 138 -5.36 -1.07 4.78
N ALA A 139 -6.61 -1.08 4.32
CA ALA A 139 -7.06 -0.27 3.18
C ALA A 139 -6.80 1.23 3.39
N MET A 140 -7.01 1.74 4.61
CA MET A 140 -6.76 3.14 4.95
C MET A 140 -5.27 3.48 4.99
N ALA A 141 -4.41 2.59 5.49
CA ALA A 141 -2.96 2.78 5.45
C ALA A 141 -2.45 2.80 3.99
N GLY A 142 -2.94 1.87 3.17
CA GLY A 142 -2.66 1.82 1.74
C GLY A 142 -3.15 3.08 0.99
N ALA A 143 -4.36 3.54 1.29
CA ALA A 143 -4.91 4.78 0.73
C ALA A 143 -4.04 6.00 1.08
N GLY A 144 -3.61 6.11 2.34
CA GLY A 144 -2.75 7.21 2.77
C GLY A 144 -1.49 7.32 1.93
N PHE A 145 -0.73 6.22 1.80
CA PHE A 145 0.47 6.22 0.98
C PHE A 145 0.17 6.39 -0.52
N GLY A 146 -0.84 5.67 -1.05
CA GLY A 146 -1.21 5.77 -2.47
C GLY A 146 -1.61 7.19 -2.88
N VAL A 147 -2.39 7.89 -2.05
CA VAL A 147 -2.71 9.32 -2.27
C VAL A 147 -1.45 10.16 -2.28
N PHE A 148 -0.57 9.96 -1.30
CA PHE A 148 0.64 10.78 -1.17
C PHE A 148 1.60 10.57 -2.35
N GLU A 149 1.77 9.33 -2.80
CA GLU A 149 2.55 9.00 -3.99
C GLU A 149 1.92 9.58 -5.27
N ALA A 150 0.60 9.46 -5.43
CA ALA A 150 -0.09 10.04 -6.57
C ALA A 150 0.07 11.57 -6.61
N ILE A 151 0.00 12.26 -5.47
CA ILE A 151 0.25 13.71 -5.39
C ILE A 151 1.65 14.04 -5.90
N TRP A 152 2.66 13.31 -5.40
CA TRP A 152 4.05 13.51 -5.79
C TRP A 152 4.23 13.33 -7.30
N VAL A 153 3.72 12.24 -7.87
CA VAL A 153 3.84 11.96 -9.31
C VAL A 153 3.03 12.96 -10.16
N HIS A 154 1.80 13.31 -9.79
CA HIS A 154 1.01 14.32 -10.50
C HIS A 154 1.73 15.67 -10.55
N ASN A 155 2.38 16.09 -9.46
CA ASN A 155 3.16 17.32 -9.46
C ASN A 155 4.38 17.22 -10.39
N GLN A 156 5.06 16.07 -10.47
CA GLN A 156 6.12 15.84 -11.45
C GLN A 156 5.60 15.90 -12.89
N ILE A 157 4.40 15.37 -13.16
CA ILE A 157 3.74 15.44 -14.48
C ILE A 157 3.42 16.90 -14.84
N PHE A 158 2.91 17.69 -13.91
CA PHE A 158 2.65 19.11 -14.19
C PHE A 158 3.95 19.91 -14.37
N MET A 159 4.98 19.63 -13.58
CA MET A 159 6.30 20.25 -13.72
C MET A 159 7.00 19.91 -15.03
N SER A 160 6.71 18.75 -15.63
CA SER A 160 7.23 18.39 -16.95
C SER A 160 6.51 19.10 -18.10
N GLY A 161 5.55 19.99 -17.80
CA GLY A 161 4.85 20.81 -18.77
C GLY A 161 3.55 20.21 -19.29
N TRP A 162 2.97 19.22 -18.58
CA TRP A 162 1.66 18.70 -18.97
C TRP A 162 0.59 19.79 -18.94
N THR A 163 -0.16 19.90 -20.04
CA THR A 163 -1.30 20.82 -20.18
C THR A 163 -2.41 20.12 -20.95
N TRP A 164 -3.61 20.73 -21.00
CA TRP A 164 -4.69 20.27 -21.86
C TRP A 164 -4.30 20.20 -23.35
N GLN A 165 -3.31 20.99 -23.77
CA GLN A 165 -2.81 20.96 -25.14
C GLN A 165 -2.08 19.65 -25.47
N ALA A 166 -1.49 18.97 -24.47
CA ALA A 166 -0.86 17.66 -24.68
C ALA A 166 -1.86 16.60 -25.17
N ILE A 167 -3.14 16.70 -24.78
CA ILE A 167 -4.19 15.81 -25.30
C ILE A 167 -4.43 16.06 -26.79
N ASN A 168 -4.33 17.30 -27.26
CA ASN A 168 -4.51 17.60 -28.69
C ASN A 168 -3.36 17.03 -29.53
N TYR A 169 -2.14 16.96 -28.99
CA TYR A 169 -0.96 16.46 -29.70
C TYR A 169 -0.80 14.94 -29.60
N SER A 170 -0.93 14.39 -28.39
CA SER A 170 -0.66 12.98 -28.09
C SER A 170 -1.94 12.16 -27.87
N GLY A 171 -3.12 12.76 -28.03
CA GLY A 171 -4.39 12.09 -27.82
C GLY A 171 -4.58 11.63 -26.38
N ILE A 172 -5.25 10.49 -26.21
CA ILE A 172 -5.49 9.87 -24.91
C ILE A 172 -4.21 9.35 -24.22
N GLU A 173 -3.11 9.18 -24.96
CA GLU A 173 -1.83 8.73 -24.38
C GLU A 173 -1.26 9.75 -23.41
N ALA A 174 -1.57 11.05 -23.59
CA ALA A 174 -1.23 12.11 -22.64
C ALA A 174 -1.84 11.88 -21.24
N LEU A 175 -2.85 11.00 -21.10
CA LEU A 175 -3.48 10.66 -19.83
C LEU A 175 -2.87 9.42 -19.16
N ILE A 176 -2.01 8.66 -19.84
CA ILE A 176 -1.42 7.42 -19.31
C ILE A 176 -0.80 7.62 -17.92
N PRO A 177 0.00 8.68 -17.64
CA PRO A 177 0.57 8.85 -16.31
C PRO A 177 -0.46 9.03 -15.18
N PHE A 178 -1.63 9.58 -15.50
CA PHE A 178 -2.72 9.72 -14.52
C PHE A 178 -3.48 8.40 -14.32
N TRP A 179 -3.65 7.60 -15.39
CA TRP A 179 -4.21 6.26 -15.32
C TRP A 179 -3.33 5.31 -14.50
N ASP A 180 -2.02 5.35 -14.72
CA ASP A 180 -1.03 4.61 -13.94
C ASP A 180 -1.20 4.90 -12.44
N ARG A 181 -1.30 6.19 -12.07
CA ARG A 181 -1.53 6.58 -10.68
C ARG A 181 -2.90 6.16 -10.15
N PHE A 182 -3.96 6.22 -10.94
CA PHE A 182 -5.29 5.72 -10.54
C PHE A 182 -5.25 4.24 -10.13
N TRP A 183 -4.54 3.40 -10.89
CA TRP A 183 -4.37 1.98 -10.59
C TRP A 183 -3.35 1.72 -9.48
N ALA A 184 -2.27 2.50 -9.38
CA ALA A 184 -1.33 2.41 -8.28
C ALA A 184 -2.00 2.66 -6.92
N VAL A 185 -2.89 3.66 -6.83
CA VAL A 185 -3.69 3.89 -5.61
C VAL A 185 -4.56 2.68 -5.27
N ALA A 186 -5.24 2.09 -6.28
CA ALA A 186 -6.04 0.88 -6.10
C ALA A 186 -5.19 -0.27 -5.53
N MET A 187 -4.03 -0.49 -6.13
CA MET A 187 -3.09 -1.52 -5.74
C MET A 187 -2.66 -1.33 -4.28
N HIS A 188 -2.22 -0.12 -3.88
CA HIS A 188 -1.74 0.14 -2.51
C HIS A 188 -2.82 -0.14 -1.47
N ILE A 189 -4.05 0.31 -1.75
CA ILE A 189 -5.21 0.03 -0.90
C ILE A 189 -5.41 -1.48 -0.77
N ALA A 190 -5.41 -2.21 -1.88
CA ALA A 190 -5.73 -3.63 -1.90
C ALA A 190 -4.66 -4.49 -1.20
N VAL A 191 -3.37 -4.31 -1.50
CA VAL A 191 -2.29 -5.09 -0.88
C VAL A 191 -2.22 -4.83 0.63
N SER A 192 -2.37 -3.58 1.06
CA SER A 192 -2.35 -3.24 2.48
C SER A 192 -3.63 -3.72 3.19
N ALA A 193 -4.79 -3.75 2.52
CA ALA A 193 -6.01 -4.37 3.05
C ALA A 193 -5.83 -5.88 3.29
N ILE A 194 -5.19 -6.58 2.36
CA ILE A 194 -4.85 -8.01 2.50
C ILE A 194 -3.90 -8.22 3.69
N ALA A 195 -2.87 -7.38 3.85
CA ALA A 195 -1.97 -7.41 5.00
C ALA A 195 -2.72 -7.23 6.33
N GLY A 196 -3.59 -6.21 6.41
CA GLY A 196 -4.41 -5.93 7.59
C GLY A 196 -5.40 -7.05 7.93
N TYR A 197 -5.97 -7.71 6.92
CA TYR A 197 -6.81 -8.90 7.10
C TYR A 197 -6.02 -10.05 7.76
N GLY A 198 -4.82 -10.33 7.24
CA GLY A 198 -3.96 -11.38 7.77
C GLY A 198 -3.48 -11.12 9.19
N LEU A 199 -3.11 -9.86 9.49
CA LEU A 199 -2.75 -9.43 10.84
C LEU A 199 -3.89 -9.71 11.83
N ALA A 200 -5.13 -9.36 11.48
CA ALA A 200 -6.31 -9.62 12.31
C ALA A 200 -6.61 -11.12 12.48
N LYS A 201 -6.22 -11.97 11.53
CA LYS A 201 -6.29 -13.44 11.64
C LYS A 201 -5.12 -14.07 12.41
N GLY A 202 -4.20 -13.28 12.97
CA GLY A 202 -3.00 -13.78 13.65
C GLY A 202 -1.91 -14.31 12.71
N LYS A 203 -2.03 -14.07 11.40
CA LYS A 203 -1.09 -14.47 10.35
C LYS A 203 -0.31 -13.27 9.79
N GLY A 204 -0.02 -12.29 10.64
CA GLY A 204 0.50 -10.98 10.23
C GLY A 204 1.74 -11.06 9.33
N TRP A 205 2.75 -11.85 9.72
CA TRP A 205 4.00 -11.95 8.94
C TRP A 205 3.78 -12.63 7.57
N GLN A 206 2.91 -13.64 7.49
CA GLN A 206 2.62 -14.35 6.23
C GLN A 206 1.95 -13.42 5.23
N PHE A 207 0.96 -12.65 5.69
CA PHE A 207 0.24 -11.70 4.85
C PHE A 207 1.04 -10.43 4.55
N TYR A 208 1.96 -10.04 5.44
CA TYR A 208 2.97 -9.02 5.14
C TYR A 208 3.86 -9.46 3.97
N LEU A 209 4.43 -10.66 4.02
CA LEU A 209 5.26 -11.18 2.93
C LEU A 209 4.47 -11.32 1.64
N LEU A 210 3.21 -11.79 1.72
CA LEU A 210 2.32 -11.85 0.57
C LEU A 210 2.10 -10.46 -0.04
N ALA A 211 1.77 -9.45 0.78
CA ALA A 211 1.59 -8.09 0.31
C ALA A 211 2.87 -7.52 -0.33
N ALA A 212 4.03 -7.74 0.29
CA ALA A 212 5.32 -7.30 -0.23
C ALA A 212 5.66 -7.96 -1.58
N VAL A 213 5.37 -9.26 -1.75
CA VAL A 213 5.55 -9.97 -3.02
C VAL A 213 4.57 -9.47 -4.08
N LEU A 214 3.30 -9.29 -3.75
CA LEU A 214 2.30 -8.74 -4.69
C LEU A 214 2.71 -7.33 -5.14
N HIS A 215 3.23 -6.52 -4.21
CA HIS A 215 3.77 -5.21 -4.53
C HIS A 215 4.94 -5.29 -5.49
N SER A 216 5.96 -6.08 -5.11
CA SER A 216 7.16 -6.27 -5.91
C SER A 216 6.83 -6.80 -7.30
N LEU A 217 5.85 -7.70 -7.43
CA LEU A 217 5.41 -8.26 -8.70
C LEU A 217 4.84 -7.18 -9.64
N VAL A 218 4.00 -6.28 -9.12
CA VAL A 218 3.47 -5.17 -9.93
C VAL A 218 4.60 -4.23 -10.33
N SER A 219 5.49 -3.87 -9.40
CA SER A 219 6.65 -3.03 -9.70
C SER A 219 7.62 -3.67 -10.70
N TYR A 220 7.74 -5.01 -10.69
CA TYR A 220 8.65 -5.75 -11.57
C TYR A 220 8.33 -5.55 -13.06
N PHE A 221 7.05 -5.34 -13.41
CA PHE A 221 6.65 -5.18 -14.81
C PHE A 221 7.30 -3.94 -15.48
N ILE A 222 7.80 -2.97 -14.72
CA ILE A 222 8.57 -1.85 -15.29
C ILE A 222 9.86 -2.29 -15.99
N LEU A 223 10.43 -3.45 -15.61
CA LEU A 223 11.71 -3.91 -16.13
C LEU A 223 11.63 -4.36 -17.60
N PRO A 224 10.64 -5.17 -18.03
CA PRO A 224 10.40 -5.40 -19.45
C PRO A 224 10.22 -4.12 -20.28
N PHE A 225 9.55 -3.10 -19.75
CA PHE A 225 9.45 -1.79 -20.41
C PHE A 225 10.83 -1.13 -20.56
N ARG A 226 11.65 -1.10 -19.50
CA ARG A 226 13.03 -0.57 -19.55
C ARG A 226 13.95 -1.34 -20.50
N LYS A 227 13.67 -2.63 -20.73
CA LYS A 227 14.39 -3.47 -21.70
C LYS A 227 13.86 -3.35 -23.14
N GLY A 228 12.85 -2.50 -23.37
CA GLY A 228 12.21 -2.34 -24.68
C GLY A 228 11.36 -3.54 -25.12
N LEU A 229 11.04 -4.45 -24.20
CA LEU A 229 10.20 -5.63 -24.48
C LEU A 229 8.71 -5.32 -24.43
N LEU A 230 8.32 -4.26 -23.72
CA LEU A 230 6.96 -3.77 -23.62
C LEU A 230 6.90 -2.28 -23.96
N THR A 231 5.79 -1.85 -24.55
CA THR A 231 5.42 -0.45 -24.76
C THR A 231 4.79 0.15 -23.50
N SER A 232 4.69 1.49 -23.43
CA SER A 232 4.01 2.20 -22.33
C SER A 232 2.54 1.76 -22.18
N THR A 233 1.87 1.45 -23.28
CA THR A 233 0.47 1.01 -23.26
C THR A 233 0.34 -0.42 -22.72
N GLN A 234 1.27 -1.31 -23.10
CA GLN A 234 1.25 -2.70 -22.61
C GLN A 234 1.54 -2.78 -21.12
N ILE A 235 2.51 -2.00 -20.62
CA ILE A 235 2.81 -1.97 -19.19
C ILE A 235 1.60 -1.45 -18.39
N GLU A 236 0.94 -0.40 -18.87
CA GLU A 236 -0.26 0.15 -18.24
C GLU A 236 -1.38 -0.89 -18.14
N ILE A 237 -1.68 -1.61 -19.23
CA ILE A 237 -2.71 -2.65 -19.24
C ILE A 237 -2.38 -3.77 -18.24
N ILE A 238 -1.11 -4.21 -18.18
CA ILE A 238 -0.68 -5.27 -17.26
C ILE A 238 -0.79 -4.81 -15.81
N MET A 239 -0.33 -3.60 -15.49
CA MET A 239 -0.39 -3.06 -14.14
C MET A 239 -1.85 -2.83 -13.70
N ALA A 240 -2.69 -2.27 -14.57
CA ALA A 240 -4.12 -2.10 -14.33
C ALA A 240 -4.82 -3.45 -14.07
N ALA A 241 -4.56 -4.45 -14.91
CA ALA A 241 -5.13 -5.79 -14.74
C ALA A 241 -4.67 -6.44 -13.41
N ALA A 242 -3.38 -6.35 -13.07
CA ALA A 242 -2.86 -6.87 -11.81
C ALA A 242 -3.47 -6.16 -10.60
N ALA A 243 -3.52 -4.82 -10.62
CA ALA A 243 -4.14 -4.01 -9.57
C ALA A 243 -5.63 -4.36 -9.39
N ALA A 244 -6.37 -4.50 -10.49
CA ALA A 244 -7.77 -4.90 -10.47
C ALA A 244 -7.98 -6.29 -9.85
N LEU A 245 -7.16 -7.29 -10.22
CA LEU A 245 -7.26 -8.64 -9.65
C LEU A 245 -6.97 -8.66 -8.15
N ILE A 246 -5.95 -7.94 -7.69
CA ILE A 246 -5.61 -7.83 -6.26
C ILE A 246 -6.74 -7.10 -5.50
N MET A 247 -7.30 -6.02 -6.09
CA MET A 247 -8.44 -5.31 -5.54
C MET A 247 -9.68 -6.22 -5.42
N LEU A 248 -10.00 -6.98 -6.47
CA LEU A 248 -11.10 -7.94 -6.44
C LEU A 248 -10.90 -9.00 -5.36
N ALA A 249 -9.67 -9.50 -5.16
CA ALA A 249 -9.36 -10.42 -4.07
C ALA A 249 -9.59 -9.79 -2.69
N ALA A 250 -9.13 -8.54 -2.49
CA ALA A 250 -9.35 -7.79 -1.24
C ALA A 250 -10.85 -7.54 -0.97
N LEU A 251 -11.61 -7.15 -2.00
CA LEU A 251 -13.06 -6.95 -1.89
C LEU A 251 -13.80 -8.27 -1.66
N TRP A 252 -13.37 -9.36 -2.28
CA TRP A 252 -13.92 -10.67 -1.99
C TRP A 252 -13.72 -11.06 -0.51
N LEU A 253 -12.53 -10.81 0.07
CA LEU A 253 -12.30 -10.99 1.50
C LEU A 253 -13.20 -10.10 2.37
N ARG A 254 -13.50 -8.88 1.92
CA ARG A 254 -14.39 -7.95 2.63
C ARG A 254 -15.84 -8.44 2.66
N TRP A 255 -16.33 -8.94 1.53
CA TRP A 255 -17.75 -9.20 1.29
C TRP A 255 -18.16 -10.66 1.44
N ARG A 256 -17.22 -11.60 1.43
CA ARG A 256 -17.55 -13.00 1.66
C ARG A 256 -18.23 -13.17 3.03
N LYS A 257 -19.23 -14.06 3.06
CA LYS A 257 -19.86 -14.51 4.29
C LYS A 257 -18.86 -15.42 4.98
N ASP A 258 -18.32 -14.98 6.12
CA ASP A 258 -17.53 -15.86 6.94
C ASP A 258 -18.50 -16.92 7.48
N LYS A 259 -18.19 -18.20 7.26
CA LYS A 259 -18.72 -19.28 8.09
C LYS A 259 -18.02 -19.15 9.44
N GLU A 260 -18.30 -18.08 10.19
CA GLU A 260 -17.93 -18.06 11.59
C GLU A 260 -18.68 -19.24 12.20
N THR A 261 -17.89 -20.25 12.62
CA THR A 261 -18.30 -21.36 13.45
C THR A 261 -19.30 -20.80 14.45
N ALA A 262 -20.55 -21.26 14.38
CA ALA A 262 -21.55 -20.90 15.38
C ALA A 262 -20.85 -21.02 16.74
N ALA A 263 -20.78 -19.91 17.48
CA ALA A 263 -20.24 -19.96 18.83
C ALA A 263 -20.94 -21.15 19.50
N GLU A 264 -20.18 -22.13 19.95
CA GLU A 264 -20.76 -23.20 20.75
C GLU A 264 -21.58 -22.49 21.82
N PRO A 265 -22.90 -22.80 21.92
CA PRO A 265 -23.72 -22.17 22.93
C PRO A 265 -22.99 -22.41 24.24
N THR A 266 -22.58 -21.32 24.90
CA THR A 266 -22.05 -21.37 26.26
C THR A 266 -23.01 -22.26 27.02
N GLU A 267 -22.55 -23.45 27.42
CA GLU A 267 -23.31 -24.32 28.31
C GLU A 267 -23.84 -23.40 29.40
N ALA A 268 -25.16 -23.38 29.54
CA ALA A 268 -25.80 -22.61 30.58
C ALA A 268 -25.11 -23.05 31.87
N VAL A 269 -24.40 -22.13 32.52
CA VAL A 269 -23.87 -22.35 33.85
C VAL A 269 -25.09 -22.71 34.68
N GLU A 270 -25.24 -23.99 35.03
CA GLU A 270 -26.32 -24.40 35.91
C GLU A 270 -26.24 -23.50 37.14
N PRO A 271 -27.36 -22.90 37.56
CA PRO A 271 -27.38 -22.09 38.76
C PRO A 271 -26.90 -22.98 39.91
N GLY A 272 -25.65 -22.74 40.33
CA GLY A 272 -25.02 -23.46 41.43
C GLY A 272 -25.98 -23.48 42.60
N GLY A 273 -26.31 -24.69 43.04
CA GLY A 273 -27.24 -24.94 44.13
C GLY A 273 -26.92 -24.03 45.31
N THR A 274 -27.93 -23.33 45.78
CA THR A 274 -27.86 -22.64 47.06
C THR A 274 -27.74 -23.70 48.15
N ASP A 275 -26.52 -23.98 48.58
CA ASP A 275 -26.27 -24.70 49.82
C ASP A 275 -26.85 -23.87 50.98
N VAL A 276 -28.06 -24.23 51.39
CA VAL A 276 -28.70 -23.70 52.59
C VAL A 276 -27.99 -24.33 53.79
N PRO A 277 -27.35 -23.57 54.69
CA PRO A 277 -26.79 -24.12 55.90
C PRO A 277 -27.92 -24.55 56.82
N THR A 278 -28.08 -25.85 57.04
CA THR A 278 -28.94 -26.38 58.10
C THR A 278 -28.30 -26.05 59.44
N GLY A 279 -28.88 -25.06 60.14
CA GLY A 279 -28.53 -24.76 61.52
C GLY A 279 -28.89 -25.91 62.46
N THR A 280 -27.88 -26.46 63.12
CA THR A 280 -28.00 -27.10 64.44
C THR A 280 -27.87 -25.96 65.46
N GLY A 281 -28.81 -25.70 66.36
CA GLY A 281 -29.33 -26.59 67.39
C GLY A 281 -28.68 -26.20 68.73
N VAL A 282 -29.37 -25.36 69.52
CA VAL A 282 -29.16 -25.17 70.97
C VAL A 282 -30.51 -25.30 71.64
#